data_AF-A0A2G6MSA3-F1
#
_entry.id   AF-A0A2G6MSA3-F1
#
_cell.length_a   1.000
_cell.length_b   1.000
_cell.length_c   1.000
_cell.angle_alpha   90.00
_cell.angle_beta   90.00
_cell.angle_gamma   90.00
#
_symmetry.space_group_name_H-M   'P 1'
#
loop_
_entity.id
_entity.type
_entity.pdbx_description
1 polymer ?
#
loop_
_entity_poly.entity_id
_entity_poly.type
_entity_poly.pdbx_seq_one_letter_code
_entity_poly.pdbx_strand_id
1 'polypeptide(L)'
;MAEKNIIQGNTTVKITTRKFGEIEIDEQDILSMPRGLAGFADYKKFVLIQEPETDPLCWFQSVEEPNLSLVIMDPLIFKKDYTIDGA
;
A
#
# COMPACT_ATOMS: atom_id res chain seq x y z
N MET A 1 -22.46 27.63 14.43
CA MET A 1 -21.31 28.18 13.68
C MET A 1 -20.07 27.63 14.37
N ALA A 2 -19.54 26.51 13.89
CA ALA A 2 -18.31 25.91 14.41
C ALA A 2 -17.31 25.88 13.25
N GLU A 3 -16.14 26.46 13.50
CA GLU A 3 -15.04 26.62 12.57
C GLU A 3 -14.60 25.25 12.05
N LYS A 4 -14.66 25.04 10.73
CA LYS A 4 -14.03 23.89 10.09
C LYS A 4 -12.53 24.09 10.19
N ASN A 5 -11.88 23.33 11.07
CA ASN A 5 -10.43 23.16 11.05
C ASN A 5 -10.01 22.72 9.65
N ILE A 6 -9.24 23.57 8.98
CA ILE A 6 -8.56 23.24 7.73
C ILE A 6 -7.45 22.27 8.12
N ILE A 7 -7.73 20.97 8.03
CA ILE A 7 -6.71 19.93 8.11
C ILE A 7 -5.87 20.09 6.84
N GLN A 8 -4.55 20.20 7.04
CA GLN A 8 -3.48 20.21 6.04
C GLN A 8 -3.92 19.58 4.71
N GLY A 9 -3.88 20.33 3.61
CA GLY A 9 -4.26 19.80 2.29
C GLY A 9 -3.41 18.58 1.97
N ASN A 10 -4.01 17.39 1.91
CA ASN A 10 -3.31 16.17 1.53
C ASN A 10 -2.84 16.33 0.09
N THR A 11 -1.55 16.09 -0.14
CA THR A 11 -1.01 16.04 -1.51
C THR A 11 -1.35 14.67 -2.08
N THR A 12 -2.12 14.66 -3.16
CA THR A 12 -2.44 13.44 -3.90
C THR A 12 -1.50 13.28 -5.09
N VAL A 13 -1.21 12.04 -5.45
CA VAL A 13 -0.45 11.69 -6.65
C VAL A 13 -1.20 10.65 -7.46
N LYS A 14 -1.07 10.73 -8.79
CA LYS A 14 -1.63 9.75 -9.71
C LYS A 14 -0.64 8.64 -9.97
N ILE A 15 -1.11 7.40 -9.90
CA ILE A 15 -0.31 6.21 -10.21
C ILE A 15 -1.06 5.33 -11.20
N THR A 16 -0.33 4.66 -12.09
CA THR A 16 -0.90 3.64 -12.98
C THR A 16 -0.70 2.27 -12.37
N THR A 17 -1.76 1.48 -12.34
CA THR A 17 -1.75 0.11 -11.83
C THR A 17 -2.33 -0.82 -12.89
N ARG A 18 -1.89 -2.08 -12.91
CA ARG A 18 -2.44 -3.07 -13.85
C ARG A 18 -3.91 -3.39 -13.58
N LYS A 19 -4.30 -3.47 -12.30
CA LYS A 19 -5.64 -3.94 -11.89
C LYS A 19 -6.69 -2.82 -11.82
N PHE A 20 -6.29 -1.64 -11.35
CA PHE A 20 -7.21 -0.52 -11.09
C PHE A 20 -7.13 0.59 -12.13
N GLY A 21 -6.22 0.47 -13.11
CA GLY A 21 -5.93 1.55 -14.04
C GLY A 21 -5.22 2.71 -13.34
N GLU A 22 -5.52 3.93 -13.77
CA GLU A 22 -5.01 5.15 -13.12
C GLU A 22 -5.86 5.47 -11.89
N ILE A 23 -5.21 5.60 -10.74
CA ILE A 23 -5.84 5.97 -9.47
C ILE A 23 -5.09 7.13 -8.82
N GLU A 24 -5.80 7.89 -8.00
CA GLU A 24 -5.20 8.89 -7.11
C GLU A 24 -5.01 8.29 -5.72
N ILE A 25 -3.82 8.48 -5.15
CA ILE A 25 -3.49 8.07 -3.78
C ILE A 25 -2.95 9.27 -3.01
N ASP A 26 -3.06 9.24 -1.68
CA ASP A 26 -2.43 10.22 -0.83
C ASP A 26 -0.91 9.93 -0.74
N GLU A 27 -0.08 10.96 -0.88
CA GLU A 27 1.37 10.81 -0.85
C GLU A 27 1.88 10.26 0.50
N GLN A 28 1.16 10.56 1.59
CA GLN A 28 1.46 10.04 2.93
C GLN A 28 1.25 8.52 3.07
N ASP A 29 0.45 7.90 2.19
CA ASP A 29 0.19 6.46 2.23
C ASP A 29 1.28 5.66 1.50
N ILE A 30 2.24 6.36 0.86
CA ILE A 30 3.37 5.73 0.19
C ILE A 30 4.38 5.21 1.21
N LEU A 31 4.52 3.90 1.25
CA LEU A 31 5.50 3.18 2.03
C LEU A 31 6.85 3.20 1.30
N SER A 32 7.88 3.68 2.01
CA SER A 32 9.26 3.60 1.54
C SER A 32 9.89 2.27 1.95
N MET A 33 10.37 1.52 0.96
CA MET A 33 11.14 0.29 1.10
C MET A 33 12.58 0.58 0.63
N PRO A 34 13.50 1.04 1.49
CA PRO A 34 14.82 1.53 1.05
C PRO A 34 15.68 0.52 0.29
N ARG A 35 15.46 -0.78 0.59
CA ARG A 35 16.13 -1.92 -0.06
C ARG A 35 15.26 -2.61 -1.11
N GLY A 36 14.09 -2.06 -1.40
CA GLY A 36 13.04 -2.71 -2.19
C GLY A 36 12.62 -4.05 -1.59
N LEU A 37 12.14 -4.95 -2.47
CA LEU A 37 11.79 -6.32 -2.10
C LEU A 37 12.79 -7.31 -2.69
N ALA A 38 12.83 -8.52 -2.13
CA ALA A 38 13.60 -9.60 -2.72
C ALA A 38 13.14 -9.87 -4.16
N GLY A 39 14.07 -9.82 -5.12
CA GLY A 39 13.76 -9.93 -6.55
C GLY A 39 13.29 -8.63 -7.22
N PHE A 40 13.06 -7.55 -6.45
CA PHE A 40 12.53 -6.27 -6.90
C PHE A 40 13.25 -5.10 -6.21
N ALA A 41 14.58 -5.17 -6.09
CA ALA A 41 15.37 -4.22 -5.30
C ALA A 41 15.36 -2.78 -5.84
N ASP A 42 15.07 -2.61 -7.14
CA ASP A 42 15.03 -1.31 -7.80
C ASP A 42 13.76 -0.51 -7.46
N TYR A 43 12.69 -1.19 -7.04
CA TYR A 43 11.40 -0.58 -6.70
C TYR A 43 11.30 -0.38 -5.19
N LYS A 44 11.05 0.86 -4.77
CA LYS A 44 11.21 1.33 -3.38
C LYS A 44 9.99 2.04 -2.85
N LYS A 45 8.98 2.32 -3.67
CA LYS A 45 7.75 2.98 -3.26
C LYS A 45 6.56 2.08 -3.52
N PHE A 46 5.79 1.83 -2.47
CA PHE A 46 4.61 0.97 -2.52
C PHE A 46 3.45 1.61 -1.77
N VAL A 47 2.24 1.21 -2.10
CA VAL A 47 1.01 1.59 -1.41
C VAL A 47 0.19 0.34 -1.13
N LEU A 48 -0.59 0.35 -0.04
CA LEU A 48 -1.56 -0.68 0.26
C LEU A 48 -2.93 -0.26 -0.27
N ILE A 49 -3.50 -1.07 -1.16
CA ILE A 49 -4.84 -0.87 -1.70
C ILE A 49 -5.72 -2.02 -1.21
N GLN A 50 -6.82 -1.70 -0.53
CA GLN A 50 -7.77 -2.69 -0.04
C GLN A 50 -9.10 -2.53 -0.77
N GLU A 51 -9.62 -3.64 -1.29
CA GLU A 51 -10.96 -3.71 -1.87
C GLU A 51 -11.87 -4.46 -0.89
N PRO A 52 -13.07 -3.94 -0.55
CA PRO A 52 -14.03 -4.62 0.31
C PRO A 52 -14.39 -6.04 -0.16
N GLU A 53 -14.38 -6.28 -1.47
CA GLU A 53 -14.70 -7.58 -2.08
C GLU A 53 -13.61 -8.63 -1.85
N THR A 54 -12.40 -8.20 -1.53
CA THR A 54 -11.24 -9.09 -1.32
C THR A 54 -10.80 -9.18 0.13
N ASP A 55 -11.50 -8.52 1.06
CA ASP A 55 -11.19 -8.58 2.48
C ASP A 55 -11.08 -10.04 2.96
N PRO A 56 -10.01 -10.42 3.70
CA PRO A 56 -8.99 -9.59 4.34
C PRO A 56 -7.68 -9.42 3.54
N LEU A 57 -7.72 -9.56 2.22
CA LEU A 57 -6.56 -9.39 1.34
C LEU A 57 -6.35 -7.92 0.98
N CYS A 58 -5.09 -7.54 0.84
CA CYS A 58 -4.67 -6.23 0.36
C CYS A 58 -3.70 -6.38 -0.81
N TRP A 59 -3.69 -5.37 -1.69
CA TRP A 59 -2.73 -5.25 -2.77
C TRP A 59 -1.57 -4.35 -2.32
N PHE A 60 -0.38 -4.92 -2.23
CA PHE A 60 0.86 -4.20 -2.05
C PHE A 60 1.40 -3.80 -3.42
N GLN A 61 0.96 -2.64 -3.89
CA GLN A 61 1.16 -2.13 -5.24
C GLN A 61 2.39 -1.24 -5.31
N SER A 62 3.29 -1.48 -6.26
CA SER A 62 4.38 -0.54 -6.55
C SER A 62 3.83 0.74 -7.17
N VAL A 63 4.34 1.89 -6.72
CA VAL A 63 4.08 3.20 -7.31
C VAL A 63 4.91 3.41 -8.59
N GLU A 64 5.96 2.62 -8.78
CA GLU A 64 6.97 2.78 -9.82
C GLU A 64 6.81 1.79 -10.98
N GLU A 65 6.23 0.60 -10.75
CA GLU A 65 5.98 -0.42 -11.77
C GLU A 65 4.52 -0.91 -11.71
N PRO A 66 3.67 -0.57 -12.71
CA PRO A 66 2.25 -0.90 -12.70
C PRO A 66 1.94 -2.39 -12.57
N ASN A 67 2.83 -3.27 -13.08
CA ASN A 67 2.64 -4.71 -13.05
C ASN A 67 3.15 -5.37 -11.76
N LEU A 68 3.87 -4.63 -10.91
CA LEU A 68 4.38 -5.12 -9.64
C LEU A 68 3.35 -4.87 -8.54
N SER A 69 2.54 -5.88 -8.27
CA SER A 69 1.51 -5.87 -7.24
C SER A 69 1.45 -7.23 -6.58
N LEU A 70 1.64 -7.26 -5.26
CA LEU A 70 1.61 -8.50 -4.48
C LEU A 70 0.33 -8.55 -3.64
N VAL A 71 -0.35 -9.69 -3.64
CA VAL A 71 -1.45 -9.92 -2.70
C VAL A 71 -0.85 -10.28 -1.35
N ILE A 72 -1.21 -9.54 -0.31
CA ILE A 72 -0.79 -9.76 1.06
C ILE A 72 -2.00 -9.80 2.00
N MET A 73 -1.79 -10.25 3.22
CA MET A 73 -2.78 -10.19 4.30
C MET A 73 -2.10 -10.15 5.66
N ASP A 74 -2.83 -9.78 6.70
CA ASP A 74 -2.36 -9.99 8.07
C ASP A 74 -2.29 -11.51 8.37
N PRO A 75 -1.09 -12.05 8.64
CA PRO A 75 -0.92 -13.48 8.89
C PRO A 75 -1.68 -13.95 10.13
N LEU A 76 -1.91 -13.08 11.12
CA LEU A 76 -2.63 -13.42 12.36
C LEU A 76 -4.11 -13.68 12.12
N ILE A 77 -4.67 -13.32 10.97
CA ILE A 77 -6.05 -13.66 10.62
C ILE A 77 -6.18 -15.17 10.40
N PHE A 78 -5.23 -15.77 9.68
CA PHE A 78 -5.24 -17.20 9.33
C PHE A 78 -4.46 -18.07 10.31
N LYS A 79 -3.30 -17.59 10.79
CA LYS A 79 -2.39 -18.31 11.66
C LYS A 79 -2.15 -17.52 12.95
N LYS A 80 -2.96 -17.81 13.98
CA LYS A 80 -2.96 -17.07 15.26
C LYS A 80 -1.65 -17.17 16.05
N ASP A 81 -0.87 -18.22 15.81
CA ASP A 81 0.44 -18.46 16.40
C ASP A 81 1.60 -18.04 15.48
N TYR A 82 1.32 -17.27 14.43
CA TYR A 82 2.38 -16.70 13.59
C TYR A 82 3.22 -15.73 14.43
N THR A 83 4.52 -16.01 14.50
CA THR A 83 5.50 -15.20 15.21
C THR A 83 6.63 -14.83 14.27
N ILE A 84 7.23 -13.67 14.50
CA ILE A 84 8.42 -13.21 13.80
C ILE A 84 9.60 -13.44 14.75
N ASP A 85 10.51 -14.33 14.39
CA ASP A 85 11.72 -14.54 15.17
C ASP A 85 12.65 -13.32 15.01
N GLY A 86 12.97 -12.64 16.13
CA GLY A 86 13.93 -11.53 16.16
C GLY A 86 13.34 -10.13 16.04
N ALA A 87 12.03 -9.96 16.23
CA ALA A 87 11.38 -8.66 16.47
C ALA A 87 11.37 -8.30 17.96
#